data_AF-A0A972V4Q8-F1
#
_entry.id   AF-A0A972V4Q8-F1
#
_cell.length_a   1.000
_cell.length_b   1.000
_cell.length_c   1.000
_cell.angle_alpha   90.00
_cell.angle_beta   90.00
_cell.angle_gamma   90.00
#
_symmetry.space_group_name_H-M   'P 1'
#
loop_
_entity.id
_entity.type
_entity.pdbx_description
1 polymer ?
#
loop_
_entity_poly.entity_id
_entity_poly.type
_entity_poly.pdbx_seq_one_letter_code
_entity_poly.pdbx_strand_id
1 'polypeptide(L)'
;MTDEINLWLHHPDHGELPARVLVDCVFGLAPNGRLLHFHKEQVEIENRDGAQYYTLTGAAALPERSRCQMIPPFVTAFGSRS
;
A
#
# COMPACT_ATOMS: atom_id res chain seq x y z
N MET A 1 -9.21 20.74 1.12
CA MET A 1 -7.88 20.46 1.68
C MET A 1 -7.97 19.06 2.24
N THR A 2 -7.54 18.07 1.48
CA THR A 2 -7.37 16.72 2.01
C THR A 2 -6.09 16.78 2.82
N ASP A 3 -6.16 16.65 4.14
CA ASP A 3 -4.98 16.35 4.95
C ASP A 3 -4.31 15.13 4.31
N GLU A 4 -3.15 15.34 3.68
CA GLU A 4 -2.34 14.25 3.17
C GLU A 4 -1.77 13.52 4.39
N ILE A 5 -2.51 12.52 4.86
CA ILE A 5 -1.98 11.56 5.83
C ILE A 5 -0.79 10.88 5.15
N ASN A 6 0.38 10.96 5.78
CA ASN A 6 1.54 10.20 5.34
C ASN A 6 1.27 8.71 5.59
N LEU A 7 1.31 7.92 4.53
CA LEU A 7 1.04 6.48 4.58
C LEU A 7 2.32 5.72 4.28
N TRP A 8 2.65 4.74 5.12
CA TRP A 8 3.87 3.94 5.01
C TRP A 8 3.56 2.45 5.08
N LEU A 9 4.27 1.66 4.29
CA LEU A 9 4.20 0.20 4.31
C LEU A 9 5.53 -0.37 4.81
N HIS A 10 5.50 -1.17 5.88
CA HIS A 10 6.65 -1.93 6.34
C HIS A 10 6.68 -3.29 5.63
N HIS A 11 7.61 -3.43 4.68
CA HIS A 11 7.84 -4.66 3.92
C HIS A 11 9.10 -5.39 4.42
N PRO A 12 9.05 -6.73 4.63
CA PRO A 12 10.18 -7.48 5.20
C PRO A 12 11.46 -7.38 4.35
N ASP A 13 11.34 -7.42 3.02
CA ASP A 13 12.50 -7.39 2.12
C ASP A 13 12.95 -5.98 1.69
N HIS A 14 12.10 -4.97 1.89
CA HIS A 14 12.31 -3.64 1.32
C HIS A 14 12.31 -2.51 2.36
N GLY A 15 12.04 -2.83 3.63
CA GLY A 15 11.92 -1.84 4.69
C GLY A 15 10.66 -0.99 4.56
N GLU A 16 10.78 0.29 4.91
CA GLU A 16 9.68 1.24 4.89
C GLU A 16 9.48 1.84 3.48
N LEU A 17 8.28 1.69 2.94
CA LEU A 17 7.92 2.13 1.59
C LEU A 17 6.81 3.18 1.64
N PRO A 18 6.86 4.24 0.80
CA PRO A 18 5.73 5.12 0.62
C PRO A 18 4.51 4.32 0.17
N ALA A 19 3.38 4.54 0.84
CA ALA A 19 2.16 3.80 0.58
C ALA A 19 1.02 4.69 0.09
N ARG A 20 0.05 4.09 -0.58
CA ARG A 20 -1.27 4.66 -0.86
C ARG A 20 -2.33 3.60 -0.62
N VAL A 21 -3.48 4.03 -0.11
CA VAL A 21 -4.66 3.17 0.01
C VAL A 21 -5.66 3.53 -1.08
N LEU A 22 -6.14 2.52 -1.80
CA LEU A 22 -7.22 2.66 -2.76
C LEU A 22 -8.24 1.57 -2.47
N VAL A 23 -9.46 1.97 -2.11
CA VAL A 23 -10.52 1.07 -1.64
C VAL A 23 -10.02 0.27 -0.42
N ASP A 24 -9.87 -1.06 -0.56
CA ASP A 24 -9.42 -1.98 0.49
C ASP A 24 -8.01 -2.51 0.24
N CYS A 25 -7.26 -1.86 -0.65
CA CYS A 25 -5.94 -2.28 -1.08
C CYS A 25 -4.88 -1.27 -0.63
N VAL A 26 -3.75 -1.78 -0.17
CA VAL A 26 -2.55 -1.02 0.20
C VAL A 26 -1.51 -1.23 -0.88
N PHE A 27 -1.05 -0.13 -1.45
CA PHE A 27 -0.01 -0.11 -2.49
C PHE A 27 1.26 0.48 -1.92
N GLY A 28 2.38 -0.24 -2.03
CA GLY A 28 3.70 0.26 -1.67
C GLY A 28 4.54 0.51 -2.92
N LEU A 29 5.24 1.64 -2.98
CA LEU A 29 6.18 1.91 -4.08
C LEU A 29 7.57 1.35 -3.72
N ALA A 30 7.97 0.25 -4.35
CA ALA A 30 9.28 -0.36 -4.14
C ALA A 30 10.41 0.50 -4.75
N PRO A 31 11.67 0.36 -4.28
CA PRO A 31 12.79 1.17 -4.75
C PRO A 31 13.09 1.05 -6.26
N ASN A 32 12.69 -0.06 -6.88
CA ASN A 32 12.82 -0.30 -8.32
C ASN A 32 11.67 0.30 -9.16
N GLY A 33 10.76 1.08 -8.54
CA GLY A 33 9.61 1.67 -9.19
C GLY A 33 8.41 0.73 -9.36
N ARG A 34 8.49 -0.53 -8.88
CA ARG A 34 7.36 -1.47 -8.93
C ARG A 34 6.34 -1.13 -7.85
N LEU A 35 5.06 -1.16 -8.19
CA LEU A 35 3.98 -1.13 -7.22
C LEU A 35 3.77 -2.53 -6.63
N LEU A 36 3.94 -2.64 -5.32
CA LEU A 36 3.55 -3.81 -4.54
C LEU A 36 2.09 -3.64 -4.12
N HIS A 37 1.33 -4.71 -4.12
CA HIS A 37 -0.10 -4.70 -3.85
C HIS A 37 -0.43 -5.72 -2.77
N PHE A 38 -1.09 -5.25 -1.73
CA PHE A 38 -1.57 -6.06 -0.61
C PHE A 38 -3.00 -5.66 -0.27
N HIS A 39 -3.79 -6.59 0.23
CA HIS A 39 -5.09 -6.24 0.77
C HIS A 39 -4.99 -5.82 2.24
N LYS A 40 -5.97 -5.05 2.70
CA LYS A 40 -6.02 -4.54 4.07
C LYS A 40 -6.01 -5.66 5.13
N GLU A 41 -6.54 -6.85 4.83
CA GLU A 41 -6.48 -8.00 5.75
C GLU A 41 -5.07 -8.58 5.91
N GLN A 42 -4.14 -8.26 5.01
CA GLN A 42 -2.77 -8.77 5.04
C GLN A 42 -1.83 -7.84 5.82
N VAL A 43 -2.36 -6.74 6.36
CA VAL A 43 -1.60 -5.73 7.07
C VAL A 43 -2.22 -5.39 8.42
N GLU A 44 -1.37 -5.18 9.40
CA GLU A 44 -1.69 -4.50 10.65
C GLU A 44 -1.56 -2.99 10.45
N ILE A 45 -2.42 -2.23 11.13
CA ILE A 45 -2.48 -0.78 10.99
C ILE A 45 -2.08 -0.14 12.32
N GLU A 46 -1.07 0.71 12.27
CA GLU A 46 -0.62 1.52 13.39
C GLU A 46 -0.68 3.00 13.02
N ASN A 47 -1.17 3.86 13.93
CA ASN A 47 -1.11 5.31 13.74
C ASN A 47 -0.05 5.87 14.69
N ARG A 48 0.94 6.57 14.14
CA ARG A 48 2.07 7.13 14.90
C ARG A 48 2.47 8.48 14.32
N ASP A 49 2.65 9.48 15.19
CA ASP A 49 3.18 10.80 14.84
C ASP A 49 2.44 11.49 13.66
N GLY A 50 1.13 11.25 13.53
CA GLY A 50 0.30 11.78 12.44
C GLY A 50 0.42 11.05 11.10
N ALA A 51 1.18 9.95 11.06
CA ALA A 51 1.30 9.04 9.93
C ALA A 51 0.62 7.69 10.23
N GLN A 52 0.25 6.98 9.18
CA GLN A 52 -0.35 5.65 9.25
C GLN A 52 0.60 4.62 8.65
N TYR A 53 0.90 3.58 9.42
CA TYR A 53 1.81 2.51 9.08
C TYR A 53 1.03 1.22 8.85
N TYR A 54 1.35 0.54 7.75
CA TYR A 54 0.81 -0.75 7.37
C TYR A 54 1.92 -1.79 7.46
N THR A 55 1.81 -2.77 8.35
CA THR A 55 2.83 -3.80 8.55
C THR A 55 2.32 -5.15 8.07
N LEU A 56 3.06 -5.82 7.19
CA LEU A 56 2.63 -7.13 6.66
C LEU A 56 2.60 -8.20 7.76
N THR A 57 1.49 -8.92 7.86
CA THR A 57 1.23 -9.89 8.95
C THR A 57 1.52 -11.34 8.58
N GLY A 58 2.00 -11.59 7.36
CA GLY A 58 2.17 -12.93 6.80
C GLY A 58 0.85 -13.64 6.45
N ALA A 59 -0.29 -12.98 6.65
CA ALA A 59 -1.60 -13.53 6.29
C ALA A 59 -1.76 -13.65 4.76
N ALA A 60 -2.36 -14.77 4.33
CA ALA A 60 -2.76 -14.94 2.94
C ALA A 60 -3.96 -14.05 2.62
N ALA A 61 -4.03 -13.59 1.37
CA ALA A 61 -5.21 -12.88 0.87
C ALA A 61 -6.44 -13.79 0.91
N LEU A 62 -7.61 -13.22 1.23
CA LEU A 62 -8.86 -13.98 1.21
C LEU A 62 -9.18 -14.45 -0.22
N PRO A 63 -9.62 -15.71 -0.43
CA PRO A 63 -9.88 -16.25 -1.78
C PRO A 63 -10.86 -15.43 -2.62
N GLU A 64 -11.89 -14.87 -1.97
CA GLU A 64 -12.91 -14.00 -2.57
C GLU A 64 -12.39 -12.65 -3.06
N ARG A 65 -11.20 -12.21 -2.60
CA ARG A 65 -10.54 -10.97 -3.01
C ARG A 65 -9.48 -11.18 -4.10
N SER A 66 -9.41 -12.38 -4.69
CA SER A 66 -8.61 -12.64 -5.91
C SER A 66 -8.96 -11.70 -7.09
N ARG A 67 -10.10 -10.99 -7.03
CA ARG A 67 -10.57 -10.03 -8.03
C ARG A 67 -9.75 -8.73 -8.10
N CYS A 68 -8.94 -8.40 -7.10
CA CYS A 68 -8.07 -7.21 -7.13
C CYS A 68 -6.93 -7.31 -8.17
N GLN A 69 -6.79 -8.45 -8.87
CA GLN A 69 -5.86 -8.62 -9.99
C GLN A 69 -6.22 -7.79 -11.24
N MET A 70 -7.41 -7.18 -11.32
CA MET A 70 -7.84 -6.31 -12.43
C MET A 70 -7.70 -4.82 -12.08
N ILE A 71 -6.52 -4.37 -11.67
CA ILE A 71 -6.19 -2.94 -11.71
C ILE A 71 -5.43 -2.67 -13.00
N PRO A 72 -5.99 -1.94 -13.98
CA PRO A 72 -5.34 -1.64 -15.24
C PRO A 72 -4.00 -0.92 -15.02
N PRO A 73 -3.02 -1.03 -15.94
CA PRO A 73 -1.66 -0.51 -15.78
C PRO A 73 -1.54 1.02 -15.67
N PHE A 74 -2.64 1.77 -15.67
CA PHE A 74 -2.66 3.24 -15.69
C PHE A 74 -3.43 3.80 -14.50
N VAL A 75 -2.95 3.56 -13.28
CA VAL A 75 -3.39 4.32 -12.11
C VAL A 75 -2.33 5.39 -11.83
N THR A 76 -2.62 6.63 -12.22
CA THR A 76 -1.84 7.84 -11.93
C THR A 76 -1.96 8.26 -10.45
N ALA A 77 -1.77 7.33 -9.51
CA ALA A 77 -1.80 7.60 -8.06
C ALA A 77 -0.45 8.10 -7.52
N PHE A 78 0.63 7.90 -8.26
CA PHE A 78 1.96 8.40 -7.95
C PHE A 78 2.33 9.41 -9.03
N GLY A 79 2.09 10.70 -8.77
CA GLY A 79 2.46 11.77 -9.69
C GLY A 79 3.96 11.76 -9.95
N SER A 80 4.35 11.69 -11.22
CA SER A 80 5.72 11.94 -11.65
C SER A 80 6.09 13.38 -11.29
N ARG A 81 7.08 13.57 -10.40
CA ARG A 81 7.78 14.85 -10.28
C ARG A 81 8.39 15.15 -11.66
N SER A 82 7.87 16.20 -12.30
CA SER A 82 8.55 16.93 -13.38
C SER A 82 9.27 18.13 -12.77
#